data_AF-L8Y4L5-F1
#
_entry.id   AF-L8Y4L5-F1
#
_cell.length_a   1.000
_cell.length_b   1.000
_cell.length_c   1.000
_cell.angle_alpha   90.00
_cell.angle_beta   90.00
_cell.angle_gamma   90.00
#
_symmetry.space_group_name_H-M   'P 1'
#
loop_
_entity.id
_entity.type
_entity.pdbx_description
1 polymer ?
#
loop_
_entity_poly.entity_id
_entity_poly.type
_entity_poly.pdbx_seq_one_letter_code
_entity_poly.pdbx_strand_id
1 'polypeptide(L)'
;MRLLGAAFLLLALSAATQAQPVQFKDCDIQSKNSTASVHGILFGVPVPFPIPEPDGCKCGISCPIQKAKTYSYLNKLPVKSEYPSVKLVVKWELKDDQNQNLFCWEIPIEIKD
;
A
#
# COMPACT_ATOMS: atom_id res chain seq x y z
N MET A 1 -17.84 36.28 -22.54
CA MET A 1 -18.34 35.34 -21.51
C MET A 1 -18.13 33.88 -21.92
N ARG A 2 -16.90 33.42 -22.23
CA ARG A 2 -16.60 32.00 -22.56
C ARG A 2 -15.13 31.62 -22.28
N LEU A 3 -14.56 32.09 -21.16
CA LEU A 3 -13.16 31.77 -20.79
C LEU A 3 -13.00 31.26 -19.34
N LEU A 4 -14.09 31.11 -18.59
CA LEU A 4 -14.06 30.69 -17.18
C LEU A 4 -14.30 29.17 -16.98
N GLY A 5 -14.63 28.42 -18.04
CA GLY A 5 -14.98 26.99 -17.93
C GLY A 5 -13.79 26.02 -17.92
N ALA A 6 -12.64 26.39 -18.50
CA ALA A 6 -11.52 25.48 -18.67
C ALA A 6 -10.58 25.43 -17.45
N ALA A 7 -10.46 26.53 -16.70
CA ALA A 7 -9.57 26.59 -15.53
C ALA A 7 -10.09 25.77 -14.34
N PHE A 8 -11.41 25.64 -14.19
CA PHE A 8 -12.00 24.82 -13.12
C PHE A 8 -11.83 23.31 -13.32
N LEU A 9 -11.67 22.85 -14.56
CA LEU A 9 -11.40 21.44 -14.87
C LEU A 9 -9.95 21.02 -14.59
N LEU A 10 -8.99 21.96 -14.62
CA LEU A 10 -7.59 21.69 -14.31
C LEU A 10 -7.33 21.52 -12.80
N LEU A 11 -8.14 22.13 -11.95
CA LEU A 11 -8.04 21.98 -10.48
C LEU A 11 -8.62 20.65 -9.96
N ALA A 12 -9.40 19.93 -10.77
CA ALA A 12 -9.89 18.60 -10.39
C ALA A 12 -8.84 17.49 -10.52
N LEU A 13 -7.67 17.76 -11.11
CA LEU A 13 -6.65 16.73 -11.37
C LEU A 13 -5.59 16.58 -10.26
N SER A 14 -5.46 17.54 -9.34
CA SER A 14 -4.35 17.56 -8.37
C SER A 14 -4.63 16.88 -7.03
N ALA A 15 -5.81 16.32 -6.79
CA ALA A 15 -6.14 15.66 -5.52
C ALA A 15 -6.65 14.21 -5.66
N ALA A 16 -6.29 13.53 -6.75
CA ALA A 16 -6.35 12.07 -6.77
C ALA A 16 -5.29 11.55 -5.78
N THR A 17 -5.71 11.31 -4.55
CA THR A 17 -4.99 10.58 -3.49
C THR A 17 -4.26 9.40 -4.11
N GLN A 18 -2.96 9.56 -4.32
CA GLN A 18 -2.16 8.70 -5.19
C GLN A 18 -1.81 7.39 -4.47
N ALA A 19 -2.78 6.49 -4.33
CA ALA A 19 -2.49 5.09 -4.06
C ALA A 19 -2.22 4.42 -5.42
N GLN A 20 -0.94 4.34 -5.79
CA GLN A 20 -0.55 3.54 -6.95
C GLN A 20 -0.56 2.05 -6.56
N PRO A 21 -1.12 1.16 -7.40
CA PRO A 21 -1.06 -0.28 -7.15
C PRO A 21 0.40 -0.74 -7.15
N VAL A 22 0.80 -1.43 -6.09
CA VAL A 22 2.11 -2.09 -6.02
C VAL A 22 2.04 -3.33 -6.88
N GLN A 23 2.88 -3.39 -7.90
CA GLN A 23 3.05 -4.59 -8.71
C GLN A 23 4.14 -5.44 -8.08
N PHE A 24 3.83 -6.69 -7.74
CA PHE A 24 4.84 -7.66 -7.34
C PHE A 24 4.71 -8.93 -8.17
N LYS A 25 5.84 -9.53 -8.52
CA LYS A 25 5.91 -10.81 -9.21
C LYS A 25 6.33 -11.86 -8.20
N ASP A 26 5.53 -12.91 -8.06
CA ASP A 26 5.89 -14.03 -7.21
C ASP A 26 7.08 -14.81 -7.81
N CYS A 27 8.05 -15.15 -6.97
CA CYS A 27 9.32 -15.79 -7.35
C CYS A 27 9.36 -17.30 -7.02
N ASP A 28 8.25 -18.02 -7.26
CA ASP A 28 8.16 -19.49 -7.22
C ASP A 28 7.51 -20.09 -5.95
N ILE A 29 6.65 -19.31 -5.28
CA ILE A 29 5.91 -19.70 -4.08
C ILE A 29 4.45 -19.98 -4.45
N GLN A 30 3.95 -21.15 -4.06
CA GLN A 30 2.52 -21.47 -4.14
C GLN A 30 1.91 -21.31 -2.75
N SER A 31 0.89 -20.45 -2.64
CA SER A 31 0.20 -20.21 -1.37
C SER A 31 -1.31 -20.27 -1.54
N LYS A 32 -2.02 -20.83 -0.56
CA LYS A 32 -3.49 -20.85 -0.57
C LYS A 32 -4.09 -19.49 -0.22
N ASN A 33 -3.45 -18.73 0.67
CA ASN A 33 -3.90 -17.40 1.08
C ASN A 33 -2.79 -16.36 0.93
N SER A 34 -3.12 -15.10 1.22
CA SER A 34 -2.08 -14.12 1.52
C SER A 34 -2.55 -13.15 2.59
N THR A 35 -1.62 -12.72 3.45
CA THR A 35 -1.91 -11.82 4.56
C THR A 35 -0.98 -10.61 4.53
N ALA A 36 -1.54 -9.41 4.46
CA ALA A 36 -0.81 -8.16 4.52
C ALA A 36 -0.52 -7.74 5.97
N SER A 37 0.67 -7.19 6.20
CA SER A 37 1.11 -6.63 7.48
C SER A 37 1.86 -5.32 7.23
N VAL A 38 1.53 -4.29 7.99
CA VAL A 38 2.09 -2.94 7.83
C VAL A 38 2.70 -2.49 9.14
N HIS A 39 3.91 -1.96 9.06
CA HIS A 39 4.61 -1.35 10.18
C HIS A 39 5.13 0.03 9.81
N GLY A 40 5.01 0.99 10.71
CA GLY A 40 5.76 2.24 10.65
C GLY A 40 7.02 2.12 11.51
N ILE A 41 8.20 2.28 10.91
CA ILE A 41 9.46 2.29 11.63
C ILE A 41 9.76 3.73 12.04
N LEU A 42 9.59 4.02 13.33
CA LEU A 42 9.81 5.33 13.94
C LEU A 42 11.07 5.25 14.80
N PHE A 43 12.07 6.08 14.50
CA PHE A 43 13.35 6.10 15.23
C PHE A 43 14.00 4.70 15.34
N GLY A 44 13.87 3.86 14.30
CA GLY A 44 14.40 2.49 14.27
C GLY A 44 13.51 1.43 14.94
N VAL A 45 12.39 1.81 15.56
CA VAL A 45 11.45 0.90 16.22
C VAL A 45 10.28 0.60 15.29
N PRO A 46 10.00 -0.68 14.93
CA PRO A 46 8.83 -1.04 14.14
C PRO A 46 7.56 -0.99 14.99
N VAL A 47 6.61 -0.16 14.59
CA VAL A 47 5.29 -0.01 15.22
C VAL A 47 4.22 -0.58 14.29
N PRO A 48 3.38 -1.54 14.73
CA PRO A 48 2.35 -2.12 13.88
C PRO A 48 1.27 -1.08 13.54
N PHE A 49 0.88 -1.03 12.26
CA PHE A 49 -0.21 -0.19 11.78
C PHE A 49 -1.41 -1.08 11.41
N PRO A 50 -2.55 -0.98 12.13
CA PRO A 50 -3.72 -1.80 11.83
C PRO A 50 -4.34 -1.39 10.49
N ILE A 51 -4.45 -2.34 9.58
CA ILE A 51 -5.15 -2.18 8.30
C ILE A 51 -6.54 -2.81 8.38
N PRO A 52 -7.55 -2.23 7.71
CA PRO A 52 -8.94 -2.67 7.84
C PRO A 52 -9.20 -4.05 7.24
N GLU A 53 -8.46 -4.43 6.20
CA GLU A 53 -8.54 -5.75 5.57
C GLU A 53 -7.11 -6.28 5.35
N PRO A 54 -6.65 -7.23 6.19
CA PRO A 54 -5.35 -7.85 6.03
C PRO A 54 -5.36 -9.01 5.01
N ASP A 55 -6.52 -9.54 4.61
CA ASP A 55 -6.56 -10.63 3.62
C ASP A 55 -6.21 -10.11 2.21
N GLY A 56 -5.01 -10.41 1.75
CA GLY A 56 -4.52 -10.01 0.44
C GLY A 56 -5.39 -10.54 -0.70
N CYS A 57 -6.04 -11.69 -0.51
CA CYS A 57 -6.94 -12.30 -1.49
C CYS A 57 -8.20 -11.46 -1.75
N LYS A 58 -8.56 -10.57 -0.81
CA LYS A 58 -9.67 -9.62 -0.96
C LYS A 58 -9.22 -8.25 -1.47
N CYS A 59 -7.92 -8.01 -1.57
CA CYS A 59 -7.31 -6.73 -1.98
C CYS A 59 -6.75 -6.76 -3.41
N GLY A 60 -7.32 -7.59 -4.30
CA GLY A 60 -6.95 -7.66 -5.72
C GLY A 60 -6.00 -8.80 -6.09
N ILE A 61 -5.56 -9.61 -5.12
CA ILE A 61 -4.76 -10.82 -5.39
C ILE A 61 -5.71 -11.99 -5.61
N SER A 62 -5.64 -12.63 -6.79
CA SER A 62 -6.39 -13.85 -7.05
C SER A 62 -5.68 -15.04 -6.40
N CYS A 63 -6.27 -15.58 -5.34
CA CYS A 63 -5.80 -16.76 -4.63
C CYS A 63 -6.44 -18.05 -5.20
N PRO A 64 -5.73 -19.21 -5.18
CA PRO A 64 -4.37 -19.40 -4.65
C PRO A 64 -3.31 -18.68 -5.50
N ILE A 65 -2.25 -18.22 -4.83
CA ILE A 65 -1.11 -17.57 -5.49
C ILE A 65 -0.38 -18.60 -6.34
N GLN A 66 -0.12 -18.21 -7.59
CA GLN A 66 0.52 -19.03 -8.60
C GLN A 66 1.94 -18.52 -8.85
N LYS A 67 2.84 -19.48 -9.02
CA LYS A 67 4.25 -19.25 -9.33
C LYS A 67 4.41 -18.36 -10.55
N ALA A 68 5.39 -17.45 -10.49
CA ALA A 68 5.81 -16.57 -11.59
C ALA A 68 4.72 -15.63 -12.14
N LYS A 69 3.58 -15.47 -11.44
CA LYS A 69 2.51 -14.55 -11.82
C LYS A 69 2.73 -13.18 -11.16
N THR A 70 2.42 -12.12 -11.90
CA THR A 70 2.43 -10.74 -11.38
C THR A 70 1.06 -10.40 -10.83
N TYR A 71 1.04 -9.81 -9.64
CA TYR A 71 -0.15 -9.38 -8.94
C TYR A 71 -0.08 -7.88 -8.65
N SER A 72 -1.23 -7.23 -8.72
CA SER A 72 -1.39 -5.83 -8.32
C SER A 72 -2.03 -5.79 -6.94
N TYR A 73 -1.29 -5.29 -5.97
CA TYR A 73 -1.82 -5.02 -4.64
C TYR A 73 -2.15 -3.52 -4.54
N LEU A 74 -3.44 -3.20 -4.47
CA LEU A 74 -3.90 -1.83 -4.31
C LEU A 74 -4.27 -1.61 -2.85
N ASN A 75 -3.57 -0.72 -2.16
CA ASN A 75 -4.01 -0.29 -0.84
C ASN A 75 -3.90 1.23 -0.66
N LYS A 76 -4.88 1.78 0.05
CA LYS A 76 -4.97 3.20 0.40
C LYS A 76 -4.70 3.31 1.89
N LEU A 77 -3.58 3.92 2.28
CA LEU A 77 -3.36 4.30 3.66
C LEU A 77 -3.89 5.73 3.86
N PRO A 78 -4.99 5.92 4.61
CA PRO A 78 -5.47 7.26 4.92
C PRO A 78 -4.47 7.96 5.85
N VAL A 79 -4.03 9.16 5.45
CA VAL A 79 -3.30 10.07 6.35
C VAL A 79 -4.34 10.85 7.14
N LYS A 80 -4.37 10.65 8.46
CA LYS A 80 -5.26 11.39 9.37
C LYS A 80 -4.59 12.70 9.79
N SER A 81 -5.37 13.74 10.01
CA SER A 81 -4.88 15.03 10.51
C SER A 81 -4.30 14.96 11.92
N GLU A 82 -4.61 13.90 12.67
CA GLU A 82 -4.06 13.64 14.01
C GLU A 82 -2.61 13.12 13.97
N TYR A 83 -2.11 12.72 12.79
CA TYR A 83 -0.76 12.17 12.67
C TYR A 83 0.26 13.30 12.76
N PRO A 84 1.30 13.15 13.59
CA PRO A 84 2.29 14.20 13.75
C PRO A 84 3.16 14.32 12.48
N SER A 85 3.66 15.53 12.23
CA SER A 85 4.74 15.75 11.29
C SER A 85 6.00 14.97 11.71
N VAL A 86 6.31 13.89 10.98
CA VAL A 86 7.41 12.97 11.31
C VAL A 86 7.94 12.25 10.07
N LYS A 87 9.23 11.90 10.12
CA LYS A 87 9.87 11.01 9.14
C LYS A 87 9.82 9.58 9.66
N LEU A 88 9.36 8.66 8.82
CA LEU A 88 9.30 7.24 9.15
C LEU A 88 9.56 6.39 7.90
N VAL A 89 9.88 5.12 8.11
CA VAL A 89 9.91 4.13 7.03
C VAL A 89 8.67 3.27 7.16
N VAL A 90 7.82 3.25 6.14
CA VAL A 90 6.71 2.29 6.07
C VAL A 90 7.25 0.98 5.53
N LYS A 91 7.13 -0.07 6.34
CA LYS A 91 7.43 -1.44 5.94
C LYS A 91 6.12 -2.15 5.64
N TRP A 92 5.99 -2.66 4.42
CA TRP A 92 4.85 -3.46 3.98
C TRP A 92 5.29 -4.88 3.67
N GLU A 93 4.61 -5.84 4.27
CA GLU A 93 4.83 -7.26 4.06
C GLU A 93 3.55 -7.91 3.55
N LEU A 94 3.68 -8.80 2.58
CA LEU A 94 2.63 -9.77 2.24
C LEU A 94 3.18 -11.14 2.53
N LYS A 95 2.45 -11.90 3.35
CA LYS A 95 2.85 -13.21 3.83
C LYS A 95 2.00 -14.30 3.23
N ASP A 96 2.58 -15.47 3.03
CA ASP A 96 1.88 -16.68 2.61
C ASP A 96 1.19 -17.40 3.79
N ASP A 97 0.61 -18.57 3.50
CA ASP A 97 -0.03 -19.44 4.50
C ASP A 97 0.97 -20.10 5.48
N GLN A 98 2.27 -19.98 5.25
CA GLN A 98 3.35 -20.41 6.15
C GLN A 98 4.02 -19.23 6.88
N ASN A 99 3.45 -18.02 6.78
CA ASN A 99 3.99 -16.79 7.38
C ASN A 99 5.38 -16.39 6.81
N GLN A 100 5.72 -16.85 5.61
CA GLN A 100 6.89 -16.39 4.85
C GLN A 100 6.52 -15.18 4.00
N ASN A 101 7.45 -14.24 3.85
CA ASN A 101 7.23 -13.03 3.05
C ASN A 101 7.23 -13.37 1.56
N LEU A 102 6.09 -13.23 0.91
CA LEU A 102 5.94 -13.22 -0.55
C LEU A 102 6.55 -11.97 -1.17
N PHE A 103 6.33 -10.83 -0.51
CA PHE A 103 7.10 -9.62 -0.76
C PHE A 103 7.28 -8.82 0.52
N CYS A 104 8.34 -8.01 0.54
CA CYS A 104 8.61 -7.02 1.56
C CYS A 104 9.17 -5.79 0.88
N TRP A 105 8.54 -4.63 1.08
CA TRP A 105 9.09 -3.35 0.62
C TRP A 105 9.07 -2.32 1.74
N GLU A 106 10.01 -1.40 1.66
CA GLU A 106 10.17 -0.31 2.60
C GLU A 106 10.18 1.00 1.82
N ILE A 107 9.34 1.95 2.24
CA ILE A 107 9.26 3.28 1.63
C ILE A 107 9.51 4.33 2.72
N PRO A 108 10.54 5.17 2.59
CA PRO A 108 10.69 6.32 3.46
C PRO A 108 9.62 7.36 3.14
N ILE A 109 8.90 7.82 4.16
CA ILE A 109 7.89 8.87 4.05
C ILE A 109 8.15 9.99 5.06
N GLU A 110 7.68 11.18 4.72
CA GLU A 110 7.65 12.33 5.61
C GLU A 110 6.22 12.85 5.65
N ILE A 111 5.58 12.78 6.83
CA ILE A 111 4.29 13.41 7.07
C ILE A 111 4.55 14.88 7.38
N LYS A 112 3.81 15.78 6.73
CA LYS A 112 3.84 17.22 6.94
C LYS A 112 2.43 17.72 7.20
N ASP A 113 2.33 18.73 8.07
CA ASP A 113 1.10 19.48 8.35
C ASP A 113 0.67 20.36 7.16
#